data_AF-A0A947PKV5-F1
#
_entry.id   AF-A0A947PKV5-F1
#
_cell.length_a   1.000
_cell.length_b   1.000
_cell.length_c   1.000
_cell.angle_alpha   90.00
_cell.angle_beta   90.00
_cell.angle_gamma   90.00
#
_symmetry.space_group_name_H-M   'P 1'
#
loop_
_entity.id
_entity.type
_entity.pdbx_description
1 polymer ?
#
loop_
_entity_poly.entity_id
_entity_poly.type
_entity_poly.pdbx_seq_one_letter_code
_entity_poly.pdbx_strand_id
1 'polypeptide(L)'
;MPNKEFLEEYSLYRKFKVTDLPRTTDRLPKVRLNMACPTCQSDQTFAMTNEFWENFGYTNPPFLGEVLRAVYLCTHCEKFERVFYIAADAKGQWLMKVGQFPAWEIHGNPLIEKMLGKHADHYKKGLVCESQSYGIGAYGYYRRIVEETIDELLEEISQLLSGDDLNKFSEALAKTKKTIVTQEKIDLVKDLLPPVLRPDGMNPLSVLHSSLSEGLHAASDEACLEQAVIIREILVFLVTQVAASRAAAKSFTEGMRKLLEKRNSGK
;
A
#
# COMPACT_ATOMS: atom_id res chain seq x y z
N MET A 1 3.61 9.47 -20.52
CA MET A 1 4.91 10.18 -20.32
C MET A 1 5.38 10.00 -18.87
N PRO A 2 6.69 10.05 -18.57
CA PRO A 2 7.17 10.00 -17.19
C PRO A 2 6.68 11.26 -16.44
N ASN A 3 5.80 11.08 -15.47
CA ASN A 3 5.23 12.15 -14.66
C ASN A 3 5.77 12.07 -13.22
N LYS A 4 5.32 13.01 -12.38
CA LYS A 4 5.70 13.10 -10.97
C LYS A 4 5.36 11.80 -10.21
N GLU A 5 4.12 11.33 -10.35
CA GLU A 5 3.62 10.08 -9.75
C GLU A 5 4.49 8.87 -10.13
N PHE A 6 4.81 8.71 -11.41
CA PHE A 6 5.67 7.62 -11.90
C PHE A 6 7.06 7.63 -11.26
N LEU A 7 7.66 8.80 -11.08
CA LEU A 7 9.01 8.91 -10.53
C LEU A 7 9.02 8.79 -9.00
N GLU A 8 8.08 9.45 -8.32
CA GLU A 8 8.03 9.57 -6.86
C GLU A 8 7.41 8.38 -6.15
N GLU A 9 6.39 7.76 -6.75
CA GLU A 9 5.50 6.81 -6.04
C GLU A 9 5.48 5.43 -6.69
N TYR A 10 5.74 5.34 -7.99
CA TYR A 10 5.64 4.07 -8.71
C TYR A 10 6.83 3.14 -8.41
N SER A 11 6.58 1.84 -8.36
CA SER A 11 7.59 0.84 -7.99
C SER A 11 8.60 0.54 -9.10
N LEU A 12 9.74 -0.06 -8.73
CA LEU A 12 10.68 -0.64 -9.69
C LEU A 12 10.04 -1.86 -10.36
N TYR A 13 10.39 -2.07 -11.63
CA TYR A 13 9.99 -3.21 -12.45
C TYR A 13 8.48 -3.35 -12.74
N ARG A 14 7.67 -2.37 -12.34
CA ARG A 14 6.23 -2.35 -12.62
C ARG A 14 5.95 -1.64 -13.94
N LYS A 15 5.01 -2.16 -14.73
CA LYS A 15 4.58 -1.57 -16.01
C LYS A 15 3.58 -0.44 -15.78
N PHE A 16 4.05 0.81 -15.86
CA PHE A 16 3.22 2.01 -15.84
C PHE A 16 2.57 2.21 -17.21
N LYS A 17 1.27 1.89 -17.34
CA LYS A 17 0.54 2.03 -18.60
C LYS A 17 0.50 3.49 -19.04
N VAL A 18 0.79 3.73 -20.31
CA VAL A 18 0.76 5.06 -20.92
C VAL A 18 0.05 5.00 -22.25
N THR A 19 -0.73 6.02 -22.56
CA THR A 19 -1.51 6.11 -23.80
C THR A 19 -0.85 6.99 -24.85
N ASP A 20 0.03 7.90 -24.43
CA ASP A 20 0.73 8.83 -25.31
C ASP A 20 2.18 8.98 -24.85
N LEU A 21 3.09 8.41 -25.64
CA LEU A 21 4.52 8.57 -25.52
C LEU A 21 5.04 9.25 -26.78
N PRO A 22 5.85 10.33 -26.63
CA PRO A 22 6.44 10.96 -27.79
C PRO A 22 7.38 9.97 -28.50
N ARG A 23 7.77 10.27 -29.74
CA ARG A 23 8.73 9.41 -30.46
C ARG A 23 10.17 9.67 -30.05
N THR A 24 10.48 10.90 -29.65
CA THR A 24 11.83 11.41 -29.42
C THR A 24 11.95 12.00 -28.02
N THR A 25 13.17 11.99 -27.48
CA THR A 25 13.43 12.39 -26.08
C THR A 25 13.24 13.87 -25.77
N ASP A 26 13.32 14.77 -26.77
CA ASP A 26 13.13 16.23 -26.60
C ASP A 26 11.74 16.60 -26.09
N ARG A 27 10.76 15.75 -26.34
CA ARG A 27 9.37 15.96 -25.93
C ARG A 27 9.04 15.31 -24.58
N LEU A 28 10.00 14.64 -23.96
CA LEU A 28 9.81 14.08 -22.63
C LEU A 28 9.86 15.21 -21.59
N PRO A 29 8.88 15.29 -20.69
CA PRO A 29 8.84 16.36 -19.71
C PRO A 29 9.95 16.19 -18.67
N LYS A 30 10.60 17.30 -18.32
CA LYS A 30 11.45 17.40 -17.13
C LYS A 30 10.62 17.91 -15.97
N VAL A 31 10.07 17.00 -15.19
CA VAL A 31 9.23 17.34 -14.04
C VAL A 31 10.08 17.74 -12.83
N ARG A 32 9.53 18.54 -11.92
CA ARG A 32 10.12 18.75 -10.59
C ARG A 32 9.60 17.68 -9.65
N LEU A 33 10.49 17.14 -8.82
CA LEU A 33 10.12 16.13 -7.81
C LEU A 33 10.16 16.75 -6.41
N ASN A 34 9.38 16.20 -5.49
CA ASN A 34 9.39 16.48 -4.06
C ASN A 34 9.63 15.16 -3.30
N MET A 35 10.83 14.97 -2.78
CA MET A 35 11.22 13.71 -2.12
C MET A 35 12.18 13.96 -0.97
N ALA A 36 12.34 12.98 -0.09
CA ALA A 36 13.31 13.05 1.00
C ALA A 36 14.75 13.19 0.47
N CYS A 37 15.47 14.18 1.02
CA CYS A 37 16.89 14.39 0.80
C CYS A 37 17.69 13.91 2.03
N PRO A 38 18.58 12.91 1.90
CA PRO A 38 19.39 12.41 3.02
C PRO A 38 20.31 13.48 3.64
N THR A 39 20.75 14.45 2.84
CA THR A 39 21.59 15.56 3.32
C THR A 39 20.79 16.61 4.10
N CYS A 40 19.55 16.89 3.69
CA CYS A 40 18.69 17.89 4.34
C CYS A 40 17.79 17.30 5.44
N GLN A 41 17.68 15.97 5.51
CA GLN A 41 16.81 15.24 6.45
C GLN A 41 15.34 15.72 6.42
N SER A 42 14.88 16.11 5.23
CA SER A 42 13.54 16.64 4.97
C SER A 42 13.20 16.44 3.50
N ASP A 43 11.91 16.54 3.18
CA ASP A 43 11.46 16.56 1.79
C ASP A 43 11.91 17.85 1.11
N GLN A 44 12.50 17.71 -0.07
CA GLN A 44 13.07 18.79 -0.84
C GLN A 44 12.63 18.72 -2.29
N THR A 45 12.70 19.87 -2.96
CA THR A 45 12.51 19.92 -4.41
C THR A 45 13.76 19.43 -5.14
N PHE A 46 13.57 18.58 -6.12
CA PHE A 46 14.62 18.09 -7.00
C PHE A 46 14.40 18.55 -8.45
N ALA A 47 15.50 18.94 -9.10
CA ALA A 47 15.53 19.38 -10.50
C ALA A 47 16.28 18.36 -11.35
N MET A 48 15.74 18.01 -12.52
CA MET A 48 16.51 17.23 -13.48
C MET A 48 17.67 18.07 -14.00
N THR A 49 18.90 17.58 -13.89
CA THR A 49 20.12 18.28 -14.31
C THR A 49 20.70 17.76 -15.61
N ASN A 50 20.37 16.53 -15.99
CA ASN A 50 20.84 15.93 -17.23
C ASN A 50 19.84 16.07 -18.39
N GLU A 51 20.23 15.52 -19.54
CA GLU A 51 19.39 15.35 -20.72
C GLU A 51 19.10 13.87 -20.92
N PHE A 52 17.87 13.53 -21.34
CA PHE A 52 17.50 12.13 -21.58
C PHE A 52 18.36 11.46 -22.66
N TRP A 53 18.94 12.24 -23.57
CA TRP A 53 19.79 11.74 -24.64
C TRP A 53 21.26 11.59 -24.26
N GLU A 54 21.68 11.90 -23.02
CA GLU A 54 23.11 11.99 -22.65
C GLU A 54 23.94 10.73 -22.94
N ASN A 55 23.28 9.56 -22.94
CA ASN A 55 23.92 8.27 -23.21
C ASN A 55 23.91 7.89 -24.70
N PHE A 56 23.38 8.76 -25.56
CA PHE A 56 23.33 8.58 -26.99
C PHE A 56 24.36 9.47 -27.66
N GLY A 57 24.97 8.98 -28.74
CA GLY A 57 25.95 9.75 -29.52
C GLY A 57 25.36 10.92 -30.32
N TYR A 58 24.08 11.24 -30.14
CA TYR A 58 23.36 12.29 -30.86
C TYR A 58 22.14 12.78 -30.05
N THR A 59 21.67 13.98 -30.36
CA THR A 59 20.51 14.59 -29.70
C THR A 59 19.19 14.05 -30.24
N ASN A 60 18.19 13.95 -29.37
CA ASN A 60 16.80 13.57 -29.68
C ASN A 60 16.63 12.16 -30.28
N PRO A 61 17.32 11.14 -29.74
CA PRO A 61 17.12 9.76 -30.15
C PRO A 61 15.66 9.33 -29.97
N PRO A 62 15.21 8.36 -30.77
CA PRO A 62 14.03 7.57 -30.42
C PRO A 62 14.24 6.94 -29.04
N PHE A 63 13.18 6.85 -28.22
CA PHE A 63 13.30 6.21 -26.91
C PHE A 63 12.47 4.95 -26.74
N LEU A 64 11.57 4.63 -27.68
CA LEU A 64 10.79 3.39 -27.60
C LEU A 64 11.73 2.19 -27.69
N GLY A 65 11.65 1.28 -26.71
CA GLY A 65 12.57 0.14 -26.60
C GLY A 65 13.91 0.46 -25.94
N GLU A 66 14.15 1.71 -25.53
CA GLU A 66 15.41 2.16 -24.93
C GLU A 66 15.27 2.35 -23.41
N VAL A 67 16.44 2.47 -22.75
CA VAL A 67 16.55 2.83 -21.33
C VAL A 67 17.17 4.22 -21.20
N LEU A 68 16.46 5.14 -20.57
CA LEU A 68 16.87 6.51 -20.34
C LEU A 68 17.37 6.70 -18.91
N ARG A 69 18.38 7.56 -18.72
CA ARG A 69 18.86 8.00 -17.41
C ARG A 69 18.29 9.38 -17.09
N ALA A 70 17.78 9.56 -15.88
CA ALA A 70 17.32 10.85 -15.36
C ALA A 70 18.00 11.15 -14.02
N VAL A 71 18.76 12.25 -13.97
CA VAL A 71 19.54 12.70 -12.81
C VAL A 71 18.88 13.92 -12.22
N TYR A 72 18.63 13.86 -10.92
CA TYR A 72 17.91 14.86 -10.16
C TYR A 72 18.77 15.38 -9.02
N LEU A 73 19.04 16.69 -9.01
CA LEU A 73 19.80 17.34 -7.94
C LEU A 73 18.84 18.04 -6.98
N CYS A 74 19.08 17.89 -5.67
CA CYS A 74 18.36 18.64 -4.64
C CYS A 74 18.64 20.14 -4.81
N THR A 75 17.59 20.95 -5.00
CA THR A 75 17.75 22.40 -5.23
C THR A 75 18.09 23.19 -3.97
N HIS A 76 18.01 22.56 -2.80
CA HIS A 76 18.30 23.23 -1.53
C HIS A 76 19.76 23.05 -1.10
N CYS A 77 20.27 21.82 -1.06
CA CYS A 77 21.63 21.55 -0.62
C CYS A 77 22.65 21.41 -1.74
N GLU A 78 22.21 21.18 -2.99
CA GLU A 78 23.05 20.98 -4.17
C GLU A 78 24.13 19.89 -4.02
N LYS A 79 23.95 18.98 -3.05
CA LYS A 79 24.93 17.95 -2.69
C LYS A 79 24.48 16.53 -2.97
N PHE A 80 23.17 16.31 -3.06
CA PHE A 80 22.59 14.98 -3.20
C PHE A 80 21.91 14.81 -4.55
N GLU A 81 22.33 13.78 -5.27
CA GLU A 81 21.72 13.36 -6.53
C GLU A 81 20.86 12.11 -6.34
N ARG A 82 19.71 12.13 -7.00
CA ARG A 82 18.83 10.99 -7.19
C ARG A 82 18.84 10.62 -8.67
N VAL A 83 18.94 9.34 -8.97
CA VAL A 83 19.05 8.84 -10.35
C VAL A 83 17.95 7.82 -10.60
N PHE A 84 17.30 7.91 -11.74
CA PHE A 84 16.34 6.92 -12.23
C PHE A 84 16.78 6.37 -13.58
N TYR A 85 16.56 5.07 -13.79
CA TYR A 85 16.67 4.42 -15.10
C TYR A 85 15.28 4.00 -15.56
N ILE A 86 14.85 4.52 -16.70
CA ILE A 86 13.48 4.43 -17.20
C ILE A 86 13.50 3.68 -18.53
N ALA A 87 12.95 2.46 -18.55
CA ALA A 87 12.73 1.70 -19.76
C ALA A 87 11.37 2.06 -20.38
N ALA A 88 11.33 2.15 -21.70
CA ALA A 88 10.09 2.28 -22.45
C ALA A 88 9.83 1.04 -23.31
N ASP A 89 8.58 0.63 -23.36
CA ASP A 89 8.14 -0.44 -24.26
C ASP A 89 8.38 -0.08 -25.73
N ALA A 90 8.72 -1.08 -26.56
CA ALA A 90 8.94 -0.89 -27.98
C ALA A 90 7.67 -0.44 -28.73
N LYS A 91 6.47 -0.78 -28.22
CA LYS A 91 5.18 -0.34 -28.77
C LYS A 91 4.64 0.92 -28.09
N GLY A 92 5.38 1.48 -27.12
CA GLY A 92 4.99 2.69 -26.39
C GLY A 92 3.79 2.52 -25.47
N GLN A 93 3.49 1.29 -25.01
CA GLN A 93 2.32 1.01 -24.19
C GLN A 93 2.55 1.21 -22.68
N TRP A 94 3.81 1.13 -22.23
CA TRP A 94 4.16 1.29 -20.82
C TRP A 94 5.57 1.87 -20.64
N LEU A 95 5.79 2.45 -19.45
CA LEU A 95 7.11 2.81 -18.91
C LEU A 95 7.41 1.94 -17.68
N MET A 96 8.69 1.77 -17.36
CA MET A 96 9.12 1.02 -16.19
C MET A 96 10.39 1.61 -15.61
N LYS A 97 10.45 1.79 -14.30
CA LYS A 97 11.72 2.08 -13.63
C LYS A 97 12.50 0.77 -13.49
N VAL A 98 13.66 0.67 -14.15
CA VAL A 98 14.53 -0.53 -14.12
C VAL A 98 15.73 -0.36 -13.18
N GLY A 99 15.88 0.82 -12.58
CA GLY A 99 16.87 1.11 -11.57
C GLY A 99 16.64 2.48 -10.93
N GLN A 100 17.07 2.64 -9.68
CA GLN A 100 16.99 3.90 -8.96
C GLN A 100 18.10 4.01 -7.90
N PHE A 101 18.66 5.20 -7.71
CA PHE A 101 19.52 5.56 -6.59
C PHE A 101 19.01 6.85 -5.92
N PRO A 102 18.91 6.95 -4.59
CA PRO A 102 19.11 5.89 -3.61
C PRO A 102 18.10 4.76 -3.82
N ALA A 103 18.37 3.61 -3.22
CA ALA A 103 17.45 2.48 -3.29
C ALA A 103 16.05 2.92 -2.88
N TRP A 104 15.05 2.29 -3.49
CA TRP A 104 13.65 2.56 -3.15
C TRP A 104 13.41 2.16 -1.69
N GLU A 105 13.28 3.14 -0.81
CA GLU A 105 12.91 2.92 0.59
C GLU A 105 11.39 2.89 0.67
N ILE A 106 10.86 1.82 1.23
CA ILE A 106 9.42 1.72 1.48
C ILE A 106 9.20 1.97 2.95
N HIS A 107 8.61 3.12 3.23
CA HIS A 107 8.10 3.39 4.54
C HIS A 107 6.72 2.71 4.64
N GLY A 108 6.62 1.71 5.51
CA GLY A 108 5.32 1.18 5.90
C GLY A 108 4.53 2.24 6.67
N ASN A 109 3.21 2.09 6.71
CA ASN A 109 2.38 2.95 7.55
C ASN A 109 2.71 2.68 9.03
N PRO A 110 3.21 3.66 9.80
CA PRO A 110 3.64 3.44 11.19
C PRO A 110 2.51 2.92 12.10
N LEU A 111 1.26 3.31 11.83
CA LEU A 111 0.09 2.82 12.57
C LEU A 111 -0.11 1.31 12.33
N ILE A 112 0.09 0.87 11.09
CA ILE A 112 -0.03 -0.54 10.72
C ILE A 112 1.12 -1.33 11.31
N GLU A 113 2.37 -0.85 11.19
CA GLU A 113 3.52 -1.54 11.78
C GLU A 113 3.34 -1.71 13.30
N LYS A 114 2.83 -0.68 13.98
CA LYS A 114 2.55 -0.74 15.41
C LYS A 114 1.46 -1.75 15.76
N MET A 115 0.39 -1.81 14.97
CA MET A 115 -0.70 -2.76 15.22
C MET A 115 -0.25 -4.20 14.93
N LEU A 116 0.37 -4.42 13.78
CA LEU A 116 0.86 -5.74 13.37
C LEU A 116 1.90 -6.31 14.33
N GLY A 117 2.59 -5.46 15.11
CA GLY A 117 3.51 -5.89 16.16
C GLY A 117 4.57 -6.86 15.64
N LYS A 118 4.47 -8.13 16.07
CA LYS A 118 5.38 -9.20 15.63
C LYS A 118 5.31 -9.50 14.11
N HIS A 119 4.24 -9.12 13.43
CA HIS A 119 4.04 -9.32 11.99
C HIS A 119 4.53 -8.15 11.13
N ALA A 120 5.04 -7.08 11.74
CA ALA A 120 5.54 -5.91 11.01
C ALA A 120 6.69 -6.26 10.04
N ASP A 121 7.50 -7.29 10.34
CA ASP A 121 8.58 -7.74 9.46
C ASP A 121 8.02 -8.35 8.15
N HIS A 122 6.97 -9.18 8.23
CA HIS A 122 6.29 -9.70 7.04
C HIS A 122 5.67 -8.57 6.21
N TYR A 123 5.13 -7.53 6.86
CA TYR A 123 4.59 -6.36 6.16
C TYR A 123 5.67 -5.61 5.37
N LYS A 124 6.83 -5.36 6.00
CA LYS A 124 7.99 -4.75 5.33
C LYS A 124 8.48 -5.58 4.17
N LYS A 125 8.59 -6.91 4.34
CA LYS A 125 9.00 -7.81 3.27
C LYS A 125 7.98 -7.85 2.12
N GLY A 126 6.69 -7.86 2.43
CA GLY A 126 5.61 -7.78 1.46
C GLY A 126 5.68 -6.48 0.64
N LEU A 127 5.87 -5.36 1.33
CA LEU A 127 6.11 -4.06 0.70
C LEU A 127 7.33 -4.11 -0.21
N VAL A 128 8.47 -4.64 0.27
CA VAL A 128 9.70 -4.78 -0.54
C VAL A 128 9.43 -5.56 -1.81
N CYS A 129 8.80 -6.73 -1.71
CA CYS A 129 8.41 -7.53 -2.86
C CYS A 129 7.49 -6.76 -3.81
N GLU A 130 6.48 -6.05 -3.29
CA GLU A 130 5.57 -5.23 -4.09
C GLU A 130 6.33 -4.12 -4.85
N SER A 131 7.30 -3.48 -4.20
CA SER A 131 8.11 -2.42 -4.82
C SER A 131 9.09 -2.88 -5.88
N GLN A 132 9.45 -4.16 -5.86
CA GLN A 132 10.34 -4.77 -6.85
C GLN A 132 9.54 -5.56 -7.89
N SER A 133 8.20 -5.47 -7.84
CA SER A 133 7.30 -6.25 -8.69
C SER A 133 7.56 -7.76 -8.59
N TYR A 134 7.80 -8.24 -7.38
CA TYR A 134 7.79 -9.67 -7.04
C TYR A 134 6.42 -10.01 -6.46
N GLY A 135 5.44 -10.15 -7.33
CA GLY A 135 4.04 -10.34 -6.98
C GLY A 135 3.78 -11.59 -6.16
N ILE A 136 4.38 -12.73 -6.51
CA ILE A 136 4.23 -13.99 -5.75
C ILE A 136 4.75 -13.81 -4.32
N GLY A 137 5.90 -13.12 -4.17
CA GLY A 137 6.48 -12.82 -2.87
C GLY A 137 5.60 -11.88 -2.05
N ALA A 138 5.13 -10.79 -2.66
CA ALA A 138 4.27 -9.81 -2.00
C ALA A 138 2.96 -10.45 -1.53
N TYR A 139 2.31 -11.20 -2.42
CA TYR A 139 1.09 -11.95 -2.11
C TYR A 139 1.33 -12.94 -0.96
N GLY A 140 2.41 -13.71 -1.00
CA GLY A 140 2.76 -14.67 0.04
C GLY A 140 2.93 -14.00 1.42
N TYR A 141 3.63 -12.88 1.48
CA TYR A 141 3.80 -12.12 2.72
C TYR A 141 2.49 -11.55 3.24
N TYR A 142 1.66 -10.92 2.41
CA TYR A 142 0.39 -10.36 2.87
C TYR A 142 -0.62 -11.44 3.27
N ARG A 143 -0.68 -12.54 2.53
CA ARG A 143 -1.45 -13.73 2.91
C ARG A 143 -1.03 -14.23 4.29
N ARG A 144 0.27 -14.34 4.54
CA ARG A 144 0.80 -14.77 5.84
C ARG A 144 0.36 -13.86 6.97
N ILE A 145 0.39 -12.54 6.75
CA ILE A 145 -0.10 -11.56 7.73
C ILE A 145 -1.58 -11.81 8.01
N VAL A 146 -2.42 -11.90 6.98
CA VAL A 146 -3.86 -12.15 7.15
C VAL A 146 -4.08 -13.44 7.95
N GLU A 147 -3.40 -14.53 7.61
CA GLU A 147 -3.52 -15.81 8.31
C GLU A 147 -3.11 -15.73 9.79
N GLU A 148 -2.09 -14.95 10.12
CA GLU A 148 -1.58 -14.83 11.49
C GLU A 148 -2.33 -13.78 12.33
N THR A 149 -2.94 -12.77 11.71
CA THR A 149 -3.62 -11.67 12.43
C THR A 149 -5.15 -11.77 12.41
N ILE A 150 -5.73 -12.71 11.65
CA ILE A 150 -7.20 -12.76 11.49
C ILE A 150 -7.93 -12.93 12.83
N ASP A 151 -7.40 -13.74 13.74
CA ASP A 151 -8.04 -13.99 15.03
C ASP A 151 -8.07 -12.72 15.88
N GLU A 152 -6.94 -12.01 15.97
CA GLU A 152 -6.82 -10.74 16.69
C GLU A 152 -7.75 -9.68 16.07
N LEU A 153 -7.80 -9.59 14.74
CA LEU A 153 -8.67 -8.65 14.03
C LEU A 153 -10.15 -8.92 14.29
N LEU A 154 -10.59 -10.19 14.27
CA LEU A 154 -11.98 -10.56 14.54
C LEU A 154 -12.36 -10.27 16.00
N GLU A 155 -11.45 -10.48 16.95
CA GLU A 155 -11.65 -10.09 18.35
C GLU A 155 -11.80 -8.57 18.49
N GLU A 156 -10.99 -7.77 17.79
CA GLU A 156 -11.15 -6.31 17.81
C GLU A 156 -12.46 -5.83 17.18
N ILE A 157 -12.90 -6.45 16.07
CA ILE A 157 -14.18 -6.13 15.41
C ILE A 157 -15.36 -6.39 16.35
N SER A 158 -15.30 -7.45 17.16
CA SER A 158 -16.35 -7.75 18.14
C SER A 158 -16.57 -6.61 19.14
N GLN A 159 -15.53 -5.83 19.45
CA GLN A 159 -15.62 -4.68 20.36
C GLN A 159 -16.41 -3.49 19.78
N LEU A 160 -16.67 -3.50 18.46
CA LEU A 160 -17.45 -2.47 17.78
C LEU A 160 -18.94 -2.81 17.71
N LEU A 161 -19.33 -4.02 18.10
CA LEU A 161 -20.71 -4.51 18.03
C LEU A 161 -21.40 -4.40 19.40
N SER A 162 -22.74 -4.37 19.39
CA SER A 162 -23.55 -4.36 20.61
C SER A 162 -24.90 -5.06 20.38
N GLY A 163 -25.57 -5.45 21.47
CA GLY A 163 -26.89 -6.09 21.41
C GLY A 163 -26.89 -7.42 20.65
N ASP A 164 -27.92 -7.66 19.84
CA ASP A 164 -28.11 -8.91 19.11
C ASP A 164 -27.03 -9.17 18.06
N ASP A 165 -26.45 -8.13 17.46
CA ASP A 165 -25.38 -8.27 16.49
C ASP A 165 -24.10 -8.79 17.15
N LEU A 166 -23.80 -8.33 18.37
CA LEU A 166 -22.70 -8.87 19.16
C LEU A 166 -22.92 -10.35 19.50
N ASN A 167 -24.12 -10.73 19.92
CA ASN A 167 -24.44 -12.13 20.25
C ASN A 167 -24.20 -13.06 19.04
N LYS A 168 -24.74 -12.69 17.87
CA LYS A 168 -24.55 -13.45 16.62
C LYS A 168 -23.08 -13.52 16.23
N PHE A 169 -22.36 -12.40 16.32
CA PHE A 169 -20.93 -12.36 15.99
C PHE A 169 -20.09 -13.19 16.96
N SER A 170 -20.35 -13.12 18.26
CA SER A 170 -19.65 -13.92 19.28
C SER A 170 -19.85 -15.43 19.09
N GLU A 171 -21.05 -15.86 18.69
CA GLU A 171 -21.31 -17.26 18.34
C GLU A 171 -20.52 -17.70 17.11
N ALA A 172 -20.47 -16.87 16.07
CA ALA A 172 -19.67 -17.14 14.88
C ALA A 172 -18.16 -17.16 15.20
N LEU A 173 -17.69 -16.20 16.00
CA LEU A 173 -16.30 -16.12 16.48
C LEU A 173 -15.91 -17.35 17.31
N ALA A 174 -16.83 -17.91 18.10
CA ALA A 174 -16.56 -19.16 18.81
C ALA A 174 -16.41 -20.36 17.87
N LYS A 175 -17.08 -20.35 16.71
CA LYS A 175 -16.93 -21.37 15.67
C LYS A 175 -15.60 -21.23 14.93
N THR A 176 -15.11 -20.01 14.69
CA THR A 176 -13.82 -19.80 14.00
C THR A 176 -12.65 -20.40 14.78
N LYS A 177 -12.71 -20.41 16.12
CA LYS A 177 -11.70 -21.03 16.99
C LYS A 177 -11.59 -22.55 16.84
N LYS A 178 -12.55 -23.21 16.17
CA LYS A 178 -12.54 -24.67 15.93
C LYS A 178 -11.82 -25.08 14.65
N THR A 179 -11.48 -24.13 13.79
CA THR A 179 -10.74 -24.39 12.55
C THR A 179 -9.42 -23.63 12.55
N ILE A 180 -8.42 -24.20 11.89
CA ILE A 180 -7.13 -23.53 11.63
C ILE A 180 -7.10 -22.86 10.26
N VAL A 181 -8.09 -23.14 9.39
CA VAL A 181 -8.12 -22.66 8.01
C VAL A 181 -8.71 -21.25 7.99
N THR A 182 -7.88 -20.25 7.69
CA THR A 182 -8.28 -18.82 7.66
C THR A 182 -9.47 -18.54 6.76
N GLN A 183 -9.58 -19.21 5.61
CA GLN A 183 -10.72 -19.05 4.71
C GLN A 183 -12.04 -19.45 5.40
N GLU A 184 -12.08 -20.62 6.03
CA GLU A 184 -13.27 -21.06 6.77
C GLU A 184 -13.62 -20.10 7.92
N LYS A 185 -12.61 -19.55 8.61
CA LYS A 185 -12.83 -18.53 9.65
C LYS A 185 -13.52 -17.29 9.08
N ILE A 186 -13.03 -16.80 7.95
CA ILE A 186 -13.57 -15.61 7.29
C ILE A 186 -14.99 -15.90 6.78
N ASP A 187 -15.24 -17.07 6.22
CA ASP A 187 -16.57 -17.45 5.70
C ASP A 187 -17.65 -17.42 6.79
N LEU A 188 -17.31 -17.85 8.01
CA LEU A 188 -18.22 -17.86 9.16
C LEU A 188 -18.64 -16.47 9.64
N VAL A 189 -17.84 -15.43 9.39
CA VAL A 189 -18.02 -14.09 9.99
C VAL A 189 -18.21 -12.97 8.97
N LYS A 190 -17.92 -13.20 7.69
CA LYS A 190 -17.97 -12.15 6.65
C LYS A 190 -19.33 -11.44 6.63
N ASP A 191 -20.43 -12.16 6.83
CA ASP A 191 -21.79 -11.59 6.75
C ASP A 191 -22.22 -10.86 8.02
N LEU A 192 -21.39 -10.84 9.07
CA LEU A 192 -21.67 -10.23 10.36
C LEU A 192 -20.85 -8.95 10.64
N LEU A 193 -20.10 -8.45 9.66
CA LEU A 193 -19.36 -7.19 9.80
C LEU A 193 -20.29 -5.98 10.02
N PRO A 194 -19.94 -5.05 10.92
CA PRO A 194 -20.69 -3.82 11.10
C PRO A 194 -20.63 -2.93 9.85
N PRO A 195 -21.66 -2.09 9.60
CA PRO A 195 -21.71 -1.20 8.43
C PRO A 195 -20.50 -0.26 8.31
N VAL A 196 -19.90 0.15 9.43
CA VAL A 196 -18.69 1.00 9.45
C VAL A 196 -17.48 0.35 8.77
N LEU A 197 -17.46 -0.98 8.65
CA LEU A 197 -16.42 -1.75 7.95
C LEU A 197 -16.86 -2.21 6.55
N ARG A 198 -18.01 -1.73 6.05
CA ARG A 198 -18.56 -2.06 4.74
C ARG A 198 -18.83 -0.79 3.91
N PRO A 199 -17.77 -0.09 3.46
CA PRO A 199 -17.94 1.08 2.61
C PRO A 199 -18.68 0.69 1.34
N ASP A 200 -19.70 1.48 0.98
CA ASP A 200 -20.58 1.23 -0.17
C ASP A 200 -21.22 -0.19 -0.19
N GLY A 201 -21.38 -0.81 0.97
CA GLY A 201 -21.90 -2.18 1.11
C GLY A 201 -20.92 -3.28 0.67
N MET A 202 -19.69 -2.93 0.26
CA MET A 202 -18.65 -3.91 -0.06
C MET A 202 -18.13 -4.58 1.21
N ASN A 203 -17.94 -5.89 1.16
CA ASN A 203 -17.49 -6.69 2.29
C ASN A 203 -15.99 -7.04 2.15
N PRO A 204 -15.08 -6.37 2.89
CA PRO A 204 -13.64 -6.58 2.72
C PRO A 204 -13.20 -7.99 3.09
N LEU A 205 -13.85 -8.61 4.08
CA LEU A 205 -13.58 -9.99 4.46
C LEU A 205 -13.96 -10.97 3.34
N SER A 206 -15.06 -10.73 2.63
CA SER A 206 -15.42 -11.58 1.48
C SER A 206 -14.37 -11.51 0.36
N VAL A 207 -13.78 -10.33 0.13
CA VAL A 207 -12.72 -10.16 -0.88
C VAL A 207 -11.45 -10.87 -0.44
N LEU A 208 -11.04 -10.74 0.82
CA LEU A 208 -9.92 -11.51 1.38
C LEU A 208 -10.15 -13.01 1.25
N HIS A 209 -11.36 -13.49 1.54
CA HIS A 209 -11.72 -14.90 1.38
C HIS A 209 -11.45 -15.38 -0.05
N SER A 210 -12.00 -14.70 -1.05
CA SER A 210 -11.80 -15.07 -2.46
C SER A 210 -10.32 -15.05 -2.84
N SER A 211 -9.58 -14.01 -2.45
CA SER A 211 -8.16 -13.88 -2.79
C SER A 211 -7.29 -14.94 -2.12
N LEU A 212 -7.65 -15.42 -0.93
CA LEU A 212 -6.92 -16.49 -0.24
C LEU A 212 -7.23 -17.87 -0.82
N SER A 213 -8.47 -18.09 -1.30
CA SER A 213 -8.93 -19.35 -1.90
C SER A 213 -8.34 -19.61 -3.28
N GLU A 214 -8.01 -18.56 -4.02
CA GLU A 214 -7.26 -18.68 -5.27
C GLU A 214 -5.81 -19.13 -4.97
N GLY A 215 -5.43 -20.31 -5.47
CA GLY A 215 -4.07 -20.81 -5.32
C GLY A 215 -3.08 -20.08 -6.23
N LEU A 216 -1.83 -19.95 -5.78
CA LEU A 216 -0.71 -19.38 -6.55
C LEU A 216 -0.37 -20.16 -7.85
N HIS A 217 -0.94 -21.36 -8.03
CA HIS A 217 -0.43 -22.36 -8.97
C HIS A 217 -0.65 -22.07 -10.46
N ALA A 218 -1.42 -21.04 -10.82
CA ALA A 218 -1.69 -20.69 -12.22
C ALA A 218 -1.68 -19.18 -12.53
N ALA A 219 -1.36 -18.33 -11.55
CA ALA A 219 -1.33 -16.88 -11.72
C ALA A 219 0.07 -16.41 -12.19
N SER A 220 0.12 -15.44 -13.10
CA SER A 220 1.39 -14.77 -13.42
C SER A 220 1.86 -13.94 -12.22
N ASP A 221 3.15 -13.59 -12.19
CA ASP A 221 3.67 -12.74 -11.12
C ASP A 221 2.98 -11.37 -11.11
N GLU A 222 2.65 -10.81 -12.28
CA GLU A 222 1.86 -9.58 -12.37
C GLU A 222 0.45 -9.71 -11.78
N ALA A 223 -0.23 -10.83 -12.02
CA ALA A 223 -1.55 -11.08 -11.43
C ALA A 223 -1.45 -11.22 -9.90
N CYS A 224 -0.41 -11.89 -9.40
CA CYS A 224 -0.14 -11.98 -7.96
C CYS A 224 0.15 -10.60 -7.37
N LEU A 225 0.85 -9.72 -8.09
CA LEU A 225 1.14 -8.35 -7.66
C LEU A 225 -0.15 -7.53 -7.53
N GLU A 226 -1.06 -7.61 -8.50
CA GLU A 226 -2.36 -6.94 -8.44
C GLU A 226 -3.18 -7.41 -7.23
N GLN A 227 -3.24 -8.73 -6.99
CA GLN A 227 -3.91 -9.28 -5.81
C GLN A 227 -3.24 -8.86 -4.51
N ALA A 228 -1.90 -8.85 -4.45
CA ALA A 228 -1.15 -8.44 -3.27
C ALA A 228 -1.49 -7.00 -2.85
N VAL A 229 -1.55 -6.08 -3.81
CA VAL A 229 -1.92 -4.67 -3.57
C VAL A 229 -3.33 -4.59 -2.96
N ILE A 230 -4.30 -5.32 -3.52
CA ILE A 230 -5.68 -5.33 -3.02
C ILE A 230 -5.76 -5.88 -1.59
N ILE A 231 -5.08 -7.00 -1.30
CA ILE A 231 -5.04 -7.59 0.04
C ILE A 231 -4.47 -6.59 1.05
N ARG A 232 -3.35 -5.94 0.69
CA ARG A 232 -2.71 -4.91 1.52
C ARG A 232 -3.64 -3.75 1.81
N GLU A 233 -4.32 -3.22 0.80
CA GLU A 233 -5.25 -2.09 0.95
C GLU A 233 -6.43 -2.43 1.85
N ILE A 234 -7.00 -3.64 1.72
CA ILE A 234 -8.05 -4.12 2.61
C ILE A 234 -7.55 -4.22 4.05
N LEU A 235 -6.35 -4.77 4.25
CA LEU A 235 -5.75 -4.88 5.57
C LEU A 235 -5.53 -3.50 6.18
N VAL A 236 -4.94 -2.57 5.42
CA VAL A 236 -4.77 -1.16 5.83
C VAL A 236 -6.10 -0.55 6.26
N PHE A 237 -7.14 -0.72 5.44
CA PHE A 237 -8.47 -0.18 5.70
C PHE A 237 -9.08 -0.74 6.99
N LEU A 238 -9.17 -2.06 7.12
CA LEU A 238 -9.80 -2.71 8.27
C LEU A 238 -9.13 -2.28 9.58
N VAL A 239 -7.80 -2.32 9.60
CA VAL A 239 -7.00 -1.96 10.77
C VAL A 239 -7.18 -0.49 11.16
N THR A 240 -7.09 0.40 10.16
CA THR A 240 -7.24 1.84 10.41
C THR A 240 -8.64 2.17 10.89
N GLN A 241 -9.66 1.57 10.27
CA GLN A 241 -11.06 1.84 10.59
C GLN A 241 -11.47 1.28 11.96
N VAL A 242 -10.98 0.10 12.34
CA VAL A 242 -11.19 -0.46 13.68
C VAL A 242 -10.53 0.43 14.74
N ALA A 243 -9.27 0.81 14.53
CA ALA A 243 -8.54 1.68 15.45
C ALA A 243 -9.23 3.06 15.62
N ALA A 244 -9.66 3.67 14.51
CA ALA A 244 -10.37 4.95 14.51
C ALA A 244 -11.72 4.86 15.24
N SER A 245 -12.52 3.83 14.95
CA SER A 245 -13.82 3.61 15.57
C SER A 245 -13.69 3.43 17.09
N ARG A 246 -12.68 2.67 17.53
CA ARG A 246 -12.39 2.47 18.96
C ARG A 246 -11.95 3.75 19.65
N ALA A 247 -11.06 4.52 19.02
CA ALA A 247 -10.59 5.80 19.56
C ALA A 247 -11.74 6.81 19.71
N ALA A 248 -12.62 6.89 18.69
CA ALA A 248 -13.80 7.74 18.71
C ALA A 248 -14.77 7.35 19.83
N ALA A 249 -15.11 6.06 19.95
CA ALA A 249 -16.00 5.56 20.99
C ALA A 249 -15.47 5.83 22.41
N LYS A 250 -14.16 5.62 22.63
CA LYS A 250 -13.50 5.88 23.92
C LYS A 250 -13.50 7.38 24.27
N SER A 251 -13.13 8.23 23.32
CA SER A 251 -13.11 9.69 23.52
C SER A 251 -14.50 10.23 23.85
N PHE A 252 -15.52 9.78 23.11
CA PHE A 252 -16.90 10.16 23.33
C PHE A 252 -17.41 9.75 24.71
N THR A 253 -17.20 8.49 25.11
CA THR A 253 -17.64 7.99 26.42
C THR A 253 -16.92 8.68 27.58
N GLU A 254 -15.63 8.99 27.45
CA GLU A 254 -14.89 9.75 28.45
C GLU A 254 -15.40 11.19 28.59
N GLY A 255 -15.65 11.88 27.47
CA GLY A 255 -16.24 13.22 27.46
C GLY A 255 -17.63 13.27 28.11
N MET A 256 -18.48 12.30 27.76
CA MET A 256 -19.81 12.15 28.36
C MET A 256 -19.74 11.90 29.87
N ARG A 257 -18.82 11.04 30.32
CA ARG A 257 -18.62 10.74 31.74
C ARG A 257 -18.21 11.98 32.53
N LYS A 258 -17.24 12.75 32.01
CA LYS A 258 -16.79 14.02 32.61
C LYS A 258 -17.92 15.04 32.72
N LEU A 259 -18.79 15.14 31.71
CA LEU A 259 -19.96 16.03 31.75
C LEU A 259 -21.00 15.59 32.78
N LEU A 260 -21.28 14.29 32.88
CA LEU A 260 -22.21 13.74 33.87
C LEU A 260 -21.69 13.92 35.30
N GLU A 261 -20.40 13.70 35.52
CA GLU A 261 -19.74 13.89 36.83
C GLU A 261 -19.80 15.36 37.27
N LYS A 262 -19.50 16.31 36.37
CA LYS A 262 -19.64 17.75 36.65
C LYS A 262 -21.07 18.16 36.97
N ARG A 263 -22.05 17.58 36.29
CA ARG A 263 -23.48 17.89 36.53
C ARG A 263 -23.99 17.35 37.86
N ASN A 264 -23.42 16.26 38.36
CA ASN A 264 -23.77 15.66 39.64
C ASN A 264 -23.03 16.27 40.83
N SER A 265 -21.88 16.92 40.61
CA SER A 265 -21.09 17.59 41.66
C SER A 265 -21.39 19.09 41.81
N GLY A 266 -22.25 19.65 40.94
CA GLY A 266 -22.80 21.00 41.04
C GLY A 266 -24.21 21.09 41.64
N LYS A 267 -24.69 20.00 42.27
CA LYS A 267 -25.87 19.96 43.15
C LYS A 267 -25.40 19.70 44.58
#